data_AF-A0AAN6WHT9-F1
#
_entry.id   AF-A0AAN6WHT9-F1
#
_cell.length_a   1.000
_cell.length_b   1.000
_cell.length_c   1.000
_cell.angle_alpha   90.00
_cell.angle_beta   90.00
_cell.angle_gamma   90.00
#
_symmetry.space_group_name_H-M   'P 1'
#
loop_
_entity.id
_entity.type
_entity.pdbx_description
1 polymer ?
#
loop_
_entity_poly.entity_id
_entity_poly.type
_entity_poly.pdbx_seq_one_letter_code
_entity_poly.pdbx_strand_id
1 'polypeptide(L)'
;MRLLYPKTTNLLRAVPPKGATISGHFVSSGTTVAVNHWAVYRSSKHWTRSTEFLPERWLGDEEFKNDKRSALNPFQTGPRACLGRNLAMLELRLILASLLWWFDLEPSADSPKRGEWESSMRSQAVWERPHLMVRVKKRV
;
A
#
# COMPACT_ATOMS: atom_id res chain seq x y z
N MET A 1 -2.52 -1.47 -2.55
CA MET A 1 -1.78 -0.29 -2.05
C MET A 1 -1.77 -0.14 -0.52
N ARG A 2 -2.84 -0.50 0.23
CA ARG A 2 -2.84 -0.44 1.71
C ARG A 2 -2.08 -1.61 2.37
N LEU A 3 -2.53 -2.86 2.13
CA LEU A 3 -1.91 -4.04 2.75
C LEU A 3 -0.51 -4.30 2.20
N LEU A 4 -0.39 -4.31 0.87
CA LEU A 4 0.89 -4.35 0.17
C LEU A 4 1.22 -2.95 -0.36
N TYR A 5 1.93 -2.17 0.46
CA TYR A 5 2.47 -0.86 0.09
C TYR A 5 3.81 -1.08 -0.64
N PRO A 6 4.02 -0.58 -1.87
CA PRO A 6 5.18 -0.95 -2.69
C PRO A 6 6.53 -0.63 -2.06
N LYS A 7 6.60 0.48 -1.32
CA LYS A 7 7.83 0.93 -0.66
C LYS A 7 7.87 0.38 0.76
N THR A 8 8.86 -0.45 1.05
CA THR A 8 9.07 -1.02 2.38
C THR A 8 9.77 -0.07 3.32
N THR A 9 10.60 0.83 2.77
CA THR A 9 11.32 1.85 3.54
C THR A 9 10.48 3.11 3.76
N ASN A 10 10.52 3.65 4.97
CA ASN A 10 9.86 4.92 5.26
C ASN A 10 10.51 6.07 4.46
N LEU A 11 9.73 7.11 4.19
CA LEU A 11 10.22 8.30 3.50
C LEU A 11 10.77 9.28 4.52
N LEU A 12 12.09 9.27 4.64
CA LEU A 12 12.84 10.08 5.59
C LEU A 12 12.72 11.57 5.27
N ARG A 13 12.67 12.38 6.33
CA ARG A 13 12.71 13.85 6.29
C ARG A 13 13.62 14.32 7.42
N ALA A 14 14.40 15.37 7.17
CA ALA A 14 15.10 16.07 8.24
C ALA A 14 14.21 17.15 8.84
N VAL A 15 14.19 17.25 10.17
CA VAL A 15 13.52 18.34 10.88
C VAL A 15 14.25 19.66 10.60
N PRO A 16 13.53 20.77 10.34
CA PRO A 16 14.13 22.05 9.95
C PRO A 16 15.04 22.66 11.03
N PRO A 17 15.88 23.66 10.68
CA PRO A 17 16.86 24.28 11.58
C PRO A 17 16.32 24.76 12.94
N LYS A 18 15.04 25.16 13.00
CA LYS A 18 14.39 25.64 14.24
C LYS A 18 13.74 24.54 15.08
N GLY A 19 13.90 23.27 14.70
CA GLY A 19 13.10 22.17 15.25
C GLY A 19 11.64 22.20 14.76
N ALA A 20 10.84 21.24 15.20
CA ALA A 20 9.40 21.21 14.92
C ALA A 20 8.65 20.48 16.03
N THR A 21 7.40 20.88 16.28
CA THR A 21 6.50 20.13 17.18
C THR A 21 5.69 19.14 16.35
N ILE A 22 5.82 17.84 16.64
CA ILE A 22 5.14 16.75 15.95
C ILE A 22 4.30 16.00 16.99
N SER A 23 2.98 15.93 16.76
CA SER A 23 2.04 15.28 17.68
C SER A 23 2.16 15.75 19.15
N GLY A 24 2.43 17.04 19.36
CA GLY A 24 2.59 17.63 20.70
C GLY A 24 4.00 17.49 21.30
N HIS A 25 4.93 16.83 20.61
CA HIS A 25 6.30 16.63 21.08
C HIS A 25 7.29 17.47 20.27
N PHE A 26 8.16 18.23 20.93
CA PHE A 26 9.23 18.96 20.26
C PHE A 26 10.31 17.99 19.77
N VAL A 27 10.69 18.13 18.51
CA VAL A 27 11.76 17.37 17.86
C VAL A 27 12.83 18.35 17.40
N SER A 28 14.10 18.06 17.76
CA SER A 28 15.24 18.92 17.47
C SER A 28 15.60 18.93 15.98
N SER A 29 16.20 20.03 15.55
CA SER A 29 16.77 20.20 14.21
C SER A 29 17.70 19.05 13.82
N GLY A 30 17.72 18.69 12.52
CA GLY A 30 18.58 17.63 11.99
C GLY A 30 18.11 16.21 12.31
N THR A 31 17.15 16.04 13.22
CA THR A 31 16.53 14.73 13.48
C THR A 31 15.87 14.19 12.21
N THR A 32 16.14 12.92 11.91
CA THR A 32 15.47 12.23 10.82
C THR A 32 14.14 11.65 11.31
N VAL A 33 13.04 12.06 10.68
CA VAL A 33 11.68 11.60 10.97
C VAL A 33 11.05 10.96 9.75
N ALA A 34 10.10 10.06 9.98
CA ALA A 34 9.31 9.47 8.91
C ALA A 34 7.98 8.90 9.43
N VAL A 35 7.01 8.74 8.53
CA VAL A 35 5.76 8.02 8.82
C VAL A 35 5.96 6.53 8.53
N ASN A 36 5.66 5.68 9.51
CA ASN A 36 5.65 4.23 9.33
C ASN A 36 4.34 3.80 8.66
N HIS A 37 4.37 3.66 7.33
CA HIS A 37 3.20 3.28 6.54
C HIS A 37 2.69 1.89 6.89
N TRP A 38 3.59 0.92 7.13
CA TRP A 38 3.19 -0.44 7.47
C TRP A 38 2.33 -0.48 8.73
N ALA A 39 2.75 0.25 9.78
CA ALA A 39 2.04 0.36 11.05
C ALA A 39 0.72 1.13 10.90
N VAL A 40 0.74 2.30 10.26
CA VAL A 40 -0.46 3.14 10.06
C VAL A 40 -1.53 2.41 9.27
N TYR A 41 -1.15 1.64 8.25
CA TYR A 41 -2.07 0.91 7.38
C TYR A 41 -2.67 -0.35 8.01
N ARG A 42 -2.06 -0.86 9.09
CA ARG A 42 -2.51 -2.05 9.84
C ARG A 42 -3.04 -1.74 11.23
N SER A 43 -3.07 -0.47 11.64
CA SER A 43 -3.57 -0.09 12.96
C SER A 43 -5.09 -0.19 13.01
N SER A 44 -5.61 -0.92 14.00
CA SER A 44 -7.05 -0.96 14.33
C SER A 44 -7.61 0.40 14.76
N LYS A 45 -6.74 1.36 15.12
CA LYS A 45 -7.14 2.77 15.38
C LYS A 45 -7.64 3.51 14.13
N HIS A 46 -7.31 3.00 12.94
CA HIS A 46 -7.63 3.61 11.66
C HIS A 46 -8.50 2.74 10.77
N TRP A 47 -8.43 1.40 10.92
CA TRP A 47 -9.05 0.45 10.01
C TRP A 47 -9.77 -0.66 10.77
N THR A 48 -11.07 -0.84 10.54
CA THR A 48 -11.83 -2.02 10.98
C THR A 48 -11.27 -3.27 10.30
N ARG A 49 -11.00 -4.34 11.04
CA ARG A 49 -10.39 -5.59 10.50
C ARG A 49 -9.13 -5.28 9.67
N SER A 50 -8.21 -4.57 10.31
CA SER A 50 -7.11 -3.85 9.65
C SER A 50 -6.14 -4.72 8.84
N THR A 51 -6.05 -6.02 9.11
CA THR A 51 -5.15 -6.94 8.39
C THR A 51 -5.83 -7.64 7.21
N GLU A 52 -7.15 -7.51 7.07
CA GLU A 52 -7.93 -8.23 6.08
C GLU A 52 -8.07 -7.45 4.76
N PHE A 53 -8.11 -8.20 3.65
CA PHE A 53 -8.33 -7.66 2.31
C PHE A 53 -9.84 -7.59 2.05
N LEU A 54 -10.42 -6.42 2.30
CA LEU A 54 -11.86 -6.16 2.20
C LEU A 54 -12.06 -4.95 1.28
N PRO A 55 -12.31 -5.16 -0.03
CA PRO A 55 -12.57 -4.10 -1.01
C PRO A 55 -13.82 -3.26 -0.70
N GLU A 56 -14.81 -3.85 -0.03
CA GLU A 56 -16.12 -3.27 0.36
C GLU A 56 -15.95 -1.96 1.13
N ARG A 57 -14.83 -1.84 1.85
CA ARG A 57 -14.33 -0.63 2.49
C ARG A 57 -14.25 0.61 1.61
N TRP A 58 -14.11 0.41 0.30
CA TRP A 58 -14.04 1.47 -0.70
C TRP A 58 -15.34 1.63 -1.49
N LEU A 59 -16.32 0.75 -1.26
CA LEU A 59 -17.58 0.66 -2.00
C LEU A 59 -18.79 1.20 -1.23
N GLY A 60 -18.58 1.70 -0.01
CA GLY A 60 -19.63 2.38 0.78
C GLY A 60 -20.34 1.48 1.79
N ASP A 61 -19.79 0.32 2.10
CA ASP A 61 -20.34 -0.56 3.14
C ASP A 61 -20.29 0.11 4.54
N GLU A 62 -21.39 -0.02 5.27
CA GLU A 62 -21.59 0.57 6.61
C GLU A 62 -20.60 0.04 7.66
N GLU A 63 -20.12 -1.21 7.53
CA GLU A 63 -19.11 -1.80 8.44
C GLU A 63 -17.85 -0.93 8.52
N PHE A 64 -17.50 -0.28 7.40
CA PHE A 64 -16.25 0.46 7.24
C PHE A 64 -16.42 1.99 7.21
N LYS A 65 -17.60 2.52 7.56
CA LYS A 65 -17.86 3.97 7.51
C LYS A 65 -16.94 4.79 8.42
N ASN A 66 -16.51 4.20 9.53
CA ASN A 66 -15.68 4.85 10.54
C ASN A 66 -14.16 4.71 10.27
N ASP A 67 -13.77 4.08 9.17
CA ASP A 67 -12.37 3.98 8.79
C ASP A 67 -11.78 5.36 8.51
N LYS A 68 -10.59 5.62 9.05
CA LYS A 68 -9.85 6.86 8.80
C LYS A 68 -9.11 6.78 7.47
N ARG A 69 -9.84 6.82 6.37
CA ARG A 69 -9.32 6.66 5.00
C ARG A 69 -8.22 7.69 4.65
N SER A 70 -8.25 8.88 5.25
CA SER A 70 -7.20 9.91 5.12
C SER A 70 -5.83 9.46 5.64
N ALA A 71 -5.76 8.40 6.45
CA ALA A 71 -4.50 7.80 6.89
C ALA A 71 -3.78 7.04 5.75
N LEU A 72 -4.49 6.68 4.67
CA LEU A 72 -3.90 6.00 3.50
C LEU A 72 -3.31 7.01 2.51
N ASN A 73 -1.98 7.13 2.51
CA ASN A 73 -1.24 8.06 1.65
C ASN A 73 -0.13 7.37 0.83
N PRO A 74 -0.48 6.41 -0.06
CA PRO A 74 0.51 5.62 -0.80
C PRO A 74 1.33 6.47 -1.78
N PHE A 75 0.81 7.62 -2.19
CA PHE A 75 1.50 8.59 -3.05
C PHE A 75 2.01 9.80 -2.28
N GLN A 76 2.04 9.75 -0.95
CA GLN A 76 2.39 10.86 -0.06
C GLN A 76 1.49 12.09 -0.24
N THR A 77 1.74 13.13 0.55
CA THR A 77 1.05 14.42 0.50
C THR A 77 2.07 15.57 0.58
N GLY A 78 1.61 16.78 0.26
CA GLY A 78 2.43 18.00 0.32
C GLY A 78 3.46 18.13 -0.81
N PRO A 79 4.50 18.96 -0.63
CA PRO A 79 5.46 19.31 -1.69
C PRO A 79 6.27 18.15 -2.27
N ARG A 80 6.29 17.00 -1.58
CA ARG A 80 6.99 15.78 -2.00
C ARG A 80 6.03 14.65 -2.33
N ALA A 81 4.77 14.98 -2.62
CA ALA A 81 3.81 14.04 -3.18
C ALA A 81 4.34 13.45 -4.49
N CYS A 82 3.97 12.20 -4.77
CA CYS A 82 4.39 11.50 -5.99
C CYS A 82 3.80 12.19 -7.22
N LEU A 83 4.67 12.81 -8.02
CA LEU A 83 4.29 13.44 -9.28
C LEU A 83 3.65 12.44 -10.26
N GLY A 84 4.11 11.18 -10.22
CA GLY A 84 3.59 10.09 -11.04
C GLY A 84 2.26 9.49 -10.58
N ARG A 85 1.59 10.05 -9.56
CA ARG A 85 0.34 9.48 -9.01
C ARG A 85 -0.71 9.25 -10.09
N ASN A 86 -0.93 10.23 -10.97
CA ASN A 86 -1.98 10.14 -11.98
C ASN A 86 -1.62 9.12 -13.06
N LEU A 87 -0.36 9.10 -13.49
CA LEU A 87 0.15 8.12 -14.46
C LEU A 87 0.05 6.70 -13.91
N ALA A 88 0.54 6.45 -12.69
CA ALA A 88 0.48 5.12 -12.06
C ALA A 88 -0.97 4.63 -11.91
N MET A 89 -1.90 5.51 -11.55
CA MET A 89 -3.32 5.15 -11.44
C MET A 89 -3.98 4.90 -12.80
N LEU A 90 -3.54 5.58 -13.86
CA LEU A 90 -3.99 5.32 -15.22
C LEU A 90 -3.49 3.93 -15.68
N GLU A 91 -2.19 3.68 -15.57
CA GLU A 91 -1.57 2.41 -15.97
C GLU A 91 -2.17 1.22 -15.22
N LEU A 92 -2.34 1.32 -13.89
CA LEU A 92 -2.95 0.25 -13.10
C LEU A 92 -4.37 -0.07 -13.58
N ARG A 93 -5.17 0.95 -13.90
CA ARG A 93 -6.55 0.74 -14.40
C ARG A 93 -6.54 0.12 -15.78
N LEU A 94 -5.71 0.61 -16.70
CA LEU A 94 -5.63 0.09 -18.07
C LEU A 94 -5.13 -1.35 -18.09
N ILE A 95 -4.08 -1.68 -17.32
CA ILE A 95 -3.55 -3.03 -17.22
C ILE A 95 -4.59 -3.98 -16.64
N LEU A 96 -5.22 -3.62 -15.51
CA LEU A 96 -6.25 -4.47 -14.89
C LEU A 96 -7.47 -4.65 -15.79
N ALA A 97 -7.97 -3.57 -16.39
CA ALA A 97 -9.11 -3.64 -17.30
C ALA A 97 -8.78 -4.53 -18.51
N SER A 98 -7.60 -4.37 -19.11
CA SER A 98 -7.18 -5.16 -20.26
C SER A 98 -7.02 -6.64 -19.91
N LEU A 99 -6.38 -6.95 -18.78
CA LEU A 99 -6.21 -8.34 -18.33
C LEU A 99 -7.56 -9.01 -18.07
N LEU A 100 -8.45 -8.37 -17.33
CA LEU A 100 -9.76 -8.94 -16.96
C LEU A 100 -10.76 -8.98 -18.12
N TRP A 101 -10.57 -8.13 -19.13
CA TRP A 101 -11.37 -8.14 -20.35
C TRP A 101 -11.02 -9.33 -21.24
N TRP A 102 -9.73 -9.57 -21.45
CA TRP A 102 -9.25 -10.57 -22.41
C TRP A 102 -9.03 -11.95 -21.80
N PHE A 103 -8.87 -12.08 -20.49
CA PHE A 103 -8.44 -13.33 -19.87
C PHE A 103 -9.19 -13.65 -18.57
N ASP A 104 -9.38 -14.96 -18.36
CA ASP A 104 -9.69 -15.55 -17.07
C ASP A 104 -8.35 -15.94 -16.40
N LEU A 105 -8.18 -15.52 -15.14
CA LEU A 105 -6.95 -15.69 -14.37
C LEU A 105 -7.20 -16.59 -13.16
N GLU A 106 -6.44 -17.67 -13.06
CA GLU A 106 -6.53 -18.63 -11.96
C GLU A 106 -5.13 -18.90 -11.36
N PRO A 107 -4.99 -19.10 -10.05
CA PRO A 107 -3.73 -19.56 -9.47
C PRO A 107 -3.31 -20.90 -10.10
N SER A 108 -2.03 -21.03 -10.50
CA SER A 108 -1.50 -22.35 -10.90
C SER A 108 -1.42 -23.29 -9.69
N ALA A 109 -1.48 -24.60 -9.92
CA ALA A 109 -1.32 -25.60 -8.86
C ALA A 109 0.05 -25.49 -8.16
N ASP A 110 1.05 -25.09 -8.94
CA ASP A 110 2.45 -24.85 -8.56
C ASP A 110 2.67 -23.44 -7.96
N SER A 111 1.63 -22.63 -7.83
CA SER A 111 1.71 -21.34 -7.15
C SER A 111 1.75 -21.53 -5.63
N PRO A 112 2.62 -20.79 -4.90
CA PRO A 112 2.64 -20.84 -3.44
C PRO A 112 1.30 -20.36 -2.86
N LYS A 113 0.92 -20.93 -1.71
CA LYS A 113 -0.24 -20.44 -0.96
C LYS A 113 0.03 -19.02 -0.47
N ARG A 114 -1.02 -18.22 -0.31
CA ARG A 114 -0.91 -16.81 0.08
C ARG A 114 0.00 -16.58 1.30
N GLY A 115 -0.18 -17.34 2.38
CA GLY A 115 0.62 -17.18 3.60
C GLY A 115 2.11 -17.48 3.40
N GLU A 116 2.42 -18.54 2.64
CA GLU A 116 3.79 -18.91 2.28
C GLU A 116 4.42 -17.85 1.38
N TRP A 117 3.68 -17.36 0.37
CA TRP A 117 4.13 -16.32 -0.54
C TRP A 117 4.39 -14.99 0.18
N GLU A 118 3.52 -14.59 1.10
CA GLU A 118 3.71 -13.38 1.92
C GLU A 118 4.94 -13.52 2.84
N SER A 119 5.14 -14.69 3.45
CA SER A 119 6.27 -14.94 4.36
C SER A 119 7.64 -15.01 3.65
N SER A 120 7.64 -15.35 2.36
CA SER A 120 8.85 -15.45 1.54
C SER A 120 9.25 -14.13 0.87
N MET A 121 8.41 -13.09 0.97
CA MET A 121 8.78 -11.75 0.50
C MET A 121 9.93 -11.17 1.31
N ARG A 122 10.86 -10.52 0.62
CA ARG A 122 11.96 -9.81 1.28
C ARG A 122 11.75 -8.31 1.18
N SER A 123 11.97 -7.64 2.30
CA SER A 123 11.92 -6.18 2.38
C SER A 123 13.29 -5.60 2.04
N GLN A 124 13.42 -4.95 0.88
CA GLN A 124 14.57 -4.10 0.54
C GLN A 124 14.14 -2.62 0.53
N ALA A 125 14.42 -1.86 -0.53
CA ALA A 125 13.79 -0.54 -0.76
C ALA A 125 12.31 -0.67 -1.18
N VAL A 126 12.01 -1.76 -1.90
CA VAL A 126 10.69 -2.25 -2.28
C VAL A 126 10.59 -3.73 -1.92
N TRP A 127 9.39 -4.32 -2.03
CA TRP A 127 9.23 -5.76 -1.89
C TRP A 127 9.89 -6.52 -3.04
N GLU A 128 10.86 -7.36 -2.69
CA GLU A 128 11.29 -8.46 -3.54
C GLU A 128 10.26 -9.58 -3.40
N ARG A 129 9.60 -9.90 -4.51
CA ARG A 129 8.44 -10.79 -4.54
C ARG A 129 8.84 -12.14 -5.16
N PRO A 130 8.55 -13.27 -4.49
CA PRO A 130 8.73 -14.58 -5.09
C PRO A 130 7.79 -14.75 -6.28
N HIS A 131 8.08 -15.73 -7.14
CA HIS A 131 7.20 -16.08 -8.25
C HIS A 131 5.79 -16.43 -7.74
N LEU A 132 4.78 -15.86 -8.40
CA LEU A 132 3.38 -16.20 -8.22
C LEU A 132 2.87 -16.69 -9.58
N MET A 133 2.62 -18.00 -9.68
CA MET A 133 2.30 -18.63 -10.95
C MET A 133 0.79 -18.53 -11.22
N VAL A 134 0.43 -18.00 -12.39
CA VAL A 134 -0.97 -17.77 -12.77
C VAL A 134 -1.24 -18.47 -14.09
N ARG A 135 -2.30 -19.29 -14.12
CA ARG A 135 -2.87 -19.84 -15.34
C ARG A 135 -3.74 -18.75 -15.99
N VAL A 136 -3.48 -18.51 -17.27
CA VAL A 136 -4.17 -17.48 -18.05
C VAL A 136 -4.91 -18.17 -19.19
N LYS A 137 -6.23 -18.02 -19.26
CA LYS A 137 -7.07 -18.52 -20.34
C LYS A 137 -7.70 -17.35 -21.08
N LYS A 138 -7.64 -17.35 -22.41
CA LYS A 138 -8.33 -16.31 -23.21
C LYS A 138 -9.85 -16.43 -22.99
N ARG A 139 -10.48 -15.31 -22.67
CA ARG A 139 -11.92 -15.19 -22.53
C ARG A 139 -12.55 -15.13 -23.92
N VAL A 140 -13.53 -16.00 -24.16
CA VAL A 140 -14.26 -16.10 -25.43
C VAL A 140 -15.48 -15.20 -25.38
#